data_AF-A0A355SKC2-F1
#
_entry.id   AF-A0A355SKC2-F1
#
_cell.length_a   1.000
_cell.length_b   1.000
_cell.length_c   1.000
_cell.angle_alpha   90.00
_cell.angle_beta   90.00
_cell.angle_gamma   90.00
#
_symmetry.space_group_name_H-M   'P 1'
#
loop_
_entity.id
_entity.type
_entity.pdbx_description
1 polymer ?
#
loop_
_entity_poly.entity_id
_entity_poly.type
_entity_poly.pdbx_seq_one_letter_code
_entity_poly.pdbx_strand_id
1 'polypeptide(L)'
;MRLHGTARINQFNHLEIGGCDTVELVKKYGTPLYLIDEYLIRKNCRDYINCFSSNYDRVKVVYAGKAFLDLAMCRIVEEEGLCLDVVSGGELYT
;
A
#
# COMPACT_ATOMS: atom_id res chain seq x y z
N MET A 1 -9.29 -19.63 4.76
CA MET A 1 -8.87 -18.21 4.87
C MET A 1 -8.20 -17.82 3.56
N ARG A 2 -8.58 -16.70 2.95
CA ARG A 2 -7.94 -16.21 1.71
C ARG A 2 -6.80 -15.28 2.09
N LEU A 3 -5.61 -15.52 1.57
CA LEU A 3 -4.46 -14.63 1.73
C LEU A 3 -4.44 -13.61 0.58
N HIS A 4 -3.93 -12.42 0.85
CA HIS A 4 -3.90 -11.29 -0.08
C HIS A 4 -2.46 -10.79 -0.29
N GLY A 5 -2.21 -10.19 -1.45
CA GLY A 5 -0.89 -9.65 -1.77
C GLY A 5 0.20 -10.70 -1.72
N THR A 6 1.25 -10.40 -0.96
CA THR A 6 2.41 -11.27 -0.75
C THR A 6 2.24 -12.20 0.45
N ALA A 7 1.09 -12.16 1.14
CA ALA A 7 0.88 -12.94 2.34
C ALA A 7 0.88 -14.46 2.04
N ARG A 8 1.64 -15.21 2.84
CA ARG A 8 1.70 -16.68 2.80
C ARG A 8 1.86 -17.28 4.19
N ILE A 9 1.59 -18.57 4.32
CA ILE A 9 2.00 -19.34 5.51
C ILE A 9 3.38 -19.93 5.21
N ASN A 10 4.36 -19.63 6.06
CA ASN A 10 5.71 -20.15 5.91
C ASN A 10 5.84 -21.59 6.45
N GLN A 11 7.03 -22.18 6.31
CA GLN A 11 7.32 -23.55 6.76
C GLN A 11 7.19 -23.78 8.27
N PHE A 12 7.17 -22.72 9.08
CA PHE A 12 6.95 -22.77 10.53
C PHE A 12 5.47 -22.59 10.91
N ASN A 13 4.57 -22.58 9.92
CA ASN A 13 3.14 -22.30 10.09
C ASN A 13 2.84 -20.89 10.64
N HIS A 14 3.74 -19.93 10.40
CA HIS A 14 3.53 -18.53 10.74
C HIS A 14 3.01 -17.75 9.52
N LEU A 15 2.27 -16.67 9.77
CA LEU A 15 1.92 -15.70 8.73
C LEU A 15 3.18 -14.91 8.35
N GLU A 16 3.47 -14.87 7.06
CA GLU A 16 4.56 -14.10 6.47
C GLU A 16 3.98 -13.11 5.46
N ILE A 17 4.43 -11.85 5.49
CA ILE A 17 4.02 -10.78 4.57
C ILE A 17 5.27 -10.11 4.02
N GLY A 18 5.40 -9.98 2.70
CA GLY A 18 6.56 -9.36 2.06
C GLY A 18 7.88 -10.09 2.32
N GLY A 19 7.85 -11.38 2.66
CA GLY A 19 9.03 -12.12 3.10
C GLY A 19 9.39 -11.94 4.57
N CYS A 20 8.58 -11.22 5.35
CA CYS A 20 8.79 -10.99 6.77
C CYS A 20 7.85 -11.85 7.63
N ASP A 21 8.42 -12.66 8.54
CA ASP A 21 7.67 -13.46 9.51
C ASP A 21 7.05 -12.56 10.59
N THR A 22 5.72 -12.61 10.72
CA THR A 22 4.98 -11.77 11.68
C THR A 22 5.31 -12.07 13.14
N VAL A 23 5.71 -13.30 13.48
CA VAL A 23 6.12 -13.66 14.84
C VAL A 23 7.44 -13.00 15.19
N GLU A 24 8.40 -12.97 14.25
CA GLU A 24 9.68 -12.28 14.44
C GLU A 24 9.50 -10.76 14.49
N LEU A 25 8.59 -10.21 13.69
CA LEU A 25 8.24 -8.78 13.75
C LEU A 25 7.65 -8.39 15.11
N VAL A 26 6.77 -9.20 15.68
CA VAL A 26 6.21 -8.96 17.03
C VAL A 26 7.29 -9.06 18.10
N LYS A 27 8.22 -10.03 18.02
CA LYS A 27 9.36 -10.10 18.94
C LYS A 27 10.23 -8.83 18.89
N LYS A 28 10.38 -8.24 17.69
CA LYS A 28 11.21 -7.06 17.47
C LYS A 28 10.52 -5.74 17.86
N TYR A 29 9.24 -5.58 17.52
CA TYR A 29 8.53 -4.29 17.62
C TYR A 29 7.40 -4.28 18.64
N GLY A 30 7.03 -5.43 19.20
CA GLY A 30 5.93 -5.58 20.16
C GLY A 30 4.54 -5.55 19.50
N THR A 31 3.49 -5.48 20.33
CA THR A 31 2.10 -5.30 19.91
C THR A 31 1.48 -4.08 20.61
N PRO A 32 0.53 -3.37 19.97
CA PRO A 32 0.00 -3.59 18.62
C PRO A 32 0.99 -3.20 17.52
N LEU A 33 0.97 -3.93 16.40
CA LEU A 33 1.82 -3.69 15.23
C LEU A 33 0.96 -3.67 13.95
N TYR A 34 1.03 -2.57 13.21
CA TYR A 34 0.43 -2.46 11.88
C TYR A 34 1.49 -2.79 10.83
N LEU A 35 1.12 -3.64 9.87
CA LEU A 35 1.97 -4.04 8.75
C LEU A 35 1.23 -3.73 7.45
N ILE A 36 1.94 -3.09 6.53
CA ILE A 36 1.44 -2.71 5.23
C ILE A 36 2.27 -3.44 4.17
N ASP A 37 1.59 -4.14 3.26
CA ASP A 37 2.23 -4.81 2.13
C ASP A 37 2.48 -3.80 0.99
N GLU A 38 3.66 -3.18 1.02
CA GLU A 38 4.07 -2.18 0.02
C GLU A 38 4.05 -2.74 -1.41
N TYR A 39 4.44 -4.01 -1.60
CA TYR A 39 4.43 -4.62 -2.93
C TYR A 39 3.01 -4.68 -3.50
N LEU A 40 2.03 -5.08 -2.67
CA LEU A 40 0.64 -5.07 -3.09
C LEU A 40 0.15 -3.65 -3.41
N ILE A 41 0.51 -2.65 -2.61
CA ILE A 41 0.11 -1.26 -2.84
C ILE A 41 0.66 -0.76 -4.18
N ARG A 42 1.97 -0.92 -4.42
CA ARG A 42 2.61 -0.48 -5.67
C ARG A 42 2.05 -1.23 -6.88
N LYS A 43 1.82 -2.54 -6.75
CA LYS A 43 1.17 -3.34 -7.79
C LYS A 43 -0.20 -2.76 -8.13
N ASN A 44 -1.03 -2.44 -7.14
CA ASN A 44 -2.35 -1.86 -7.38
C ASN A 44 -2.25 -0.50 -8.08
N CYS A 45 -1.32 0.36 -7.65
CA CYS A 45 -1.06 1.65 -8.29
C CYS A 45 -0.78 1.49 -9.79
N ARG A 46 0.16 0.60 -10.14
CA ARG A 46 0.52 0.28 -11.53
C ARG A 46 -0.63 -0.33 -12.30
N ASP A 47 -1.37 -1.25 -11.70
CA ASP A 47 -2.51 -1.91 -12.32
C ASP A 47 -3.58 -0.87 -12.74
N TYR A 48 -3.88 0.10 -11.87
CA TYR A 48 -4.80 1.19 -12.20
C TYR A 48 -4.27 2.07 -13.33
N ILE A 49 -3.01 2.55 -13.22
CA ILE A 49 -2.40 3.40 -14.25
C ILE A 49 -2.43 2.70 -15.60
N ASN A 50 -1.90 1.48 -15.67
CA ASN A 50 -1.81 0.70 -16.92
C ASN A 50 -3.19 0.44 -17.51
N CYS A 51 -4.17 0.04 -16.69
CA CYS A 51 -5.51 -0.22 -17.15
C CYS A 51 -6.14 1.00 -17.82
N PHE A 52 -6.02 2.18 -17.23
CA PHE A 52 -6.61 3.39 -17.81
C PHE A 52 -5.78 3.96 -18.97
N SER A 53 -4.45 4.02 -18.85
CA SER A 53 -3.59 4.60 -19.88
C SER A 53 -3.57 3.78 -21.17
N SER A 54 -3.82 2.46 -21.11
CA SER A 54 -3.94 1.62 -22.30
C SER A 54 -5.26 1.80 -23.06
N ASN A 55 -6.28 2.43 -22.45
CA ASN A 55 -7.61 2.56 -23.04
C ASN A 55 -8.01 4.02 -23.35
N TYR A 56 -7.28 5.00 -22.84
CA TYR A 56 -7.63 6.42 -22.95
C TYR A 56 -6.38 7.32 -23.00
N ASP A 57 -6.39 8.31 -23.89
CA ASP A 57 -5.22 9.17 -24.15
C ASP A 57 -4.89 10.17 -23.02
N ARG A 58 -5.86 10.49 -22.15
CA ARG A 58 -5.71 11.52 -21.10
C ARG A 58 -6.43 11.13 -19.83
N VAL A 59 -5.81 10.26 -19.04
CA VAL A 59 -6.32 9.87 -17.71
C VAL A 59 -5.29 10.17 -16.65
N LYS A 60 -5.79 10.57 -15.49
CA LYS A 60 -5.04 10.63 -14.23
C LYS A 60 -5.69 9.68 -13.25
N VAL A 61 -4.89 8.84 -12.61
CA VAL A 61 -5.32 8.05 -11.47
C VAL A 61 -5.05 8.89 -10.22
N VAL A 62 -6.07 9.09 -9.40
CA VAL A 62 -6.00 9.93 -8.21
C VAL A 62 -6.28 9.08 -6.97
N TYR A 63 -5.32 9.00 -6.06
CA TYR A 63 -5.46 8.34 -4.77
C TYR A 63 -6.24 9.24 -3.81
N ALA A 64 -7.28 8.71 -3.18
CA ALA A 64 -8.07 9.47 -2.21
C ALA A 64 -7.36 9.53 -0.85
N GLY A 65 -6.86 10.70 -0.45
CA GLY A 65 -6.11 10.87 0.81
C GLY A 65 -6.88 10.35 2.03
N LYS A 66 -8.18 10.62 2.11
CA LYS A 66 -9.06 10.10 3.17
C LYS A 66 -9.07 8.57 3.36
N ALA A 67 -8.59 7.80 2.38
CA ALA A 67 -8.51 6.35 2.51
C ALA A 67 -7.42 5.92 3.50
N PHE A 68 -6.24 6.52 3.38
CA PHE A 68 -5.08 6.31 4.27
C PHE A 68 -3.98 7.31 3.91
N LEU A 69 -3.74 8.32 4.77
CA LEU A 69 -2.82 9.43 4.50
C LEU A 69 -1.68 9.48 5.51
N ASP A 70 -0.75 8.54 5.42
CA ASP A 70 0.55 8.66 6.09
C ASP A 70 1.64 9.07 5.10
N LEU A 71 2.79 9.53 5.63
CA LEU A 71 3.91 10.00 4.81
C LEU A 71 4.48 8.90 3.91
N ALA A 72 4.43 7.64 4.34
CA ALA A 72 4.93 6.51 3.56
C ALA A 72 4.05 6.26 2.34
N MET A 73 2.72 6.27 2.52
CA MET A 73 1.74 6.14 1.45
C MET A 73 1.82 7.32 0.49
N CYS A 74 1.98 8.56 0.97
CA CYS A 74 2.16 9.73 0.11
C CYS A 74 3.38 9.57 -0.81
N ARG A 75 4.51 9.10 -0.27
CA ARG A 75 5.71 8.81 -1.05
C ARG A 75 5.47 7.71 -2.08
N ILE A 76 4.79 6.63 -1.71
CA ILE A 76 4.45 5.56 -2.67
C ILE A 76 3.55 6.10 -3.80
N VAL A 77 2.53 6.90 -3.49
CA VAL A 77 1.64 7.52 -4.48
C VAL A 77 2.44 8.39 -5.46
N GLU A 78 3.34 9.23 -4.95
CA GLU A 78 4.22 10.07 -5.76
C GLU A 78 5.16 9.24 -6.63
N GLU A 79 5.88 8.27 -6.05
CA GLU A 79 6.85 7.42 -6.74
C GLU A 79 6.21 6.54 -7.82
N GLU A 80 4.97 6.08 -7.62
CA GLU A 80 4.21 5.30 -8.60
C GLU A 80 3.50 6.20 -9.63
N GLY A 81 3.60 7.53 -9.51
CA GLY A 81 3.10 8.49 -10.50
C GLY A 81 1.59 8.76 -10.43
N LEU A 82 0.96 8.49 -9.28
CA LEU A 82 -0.45 8.82 -9.04
C LEU A 82 -0.56 10.29 -8.58
N CYS A 83 -1.74 10.88 -8.81
CA CYS A 83 -2.12 12.12 -8.15
C CYS A 83 -2.69 11.83 -6.75
N LEU A 84 -2.69 12.83 -5.86
CA LEU A 84 -3.30 12.76 -4.54
C LEU A 84 -4.52 13.69 -4.47
N ASP A 85 -5.67 13.16 -4.06
CA ASP A 85 -6.88 13.94 -3.75
C ASP A 85 -6.85 14.36 -2.29
N VAL A 86 -7.09 15.66 -2.08
CA VAL A 86 -7.01 16.35 -0.80
C VAL A 86 -8.28 17.18 -0.63
N VAL A 87 -9.02 16.91 0.44
CA VAL A 87 -10.37 17.45 0.69
C VAL A 87 -10.47 18.23 2.00
N SER A 88 -9.38 18.34 2.78
CA SER A 88 -9.35 19.17 3.98
C SER A 88 -8.01 19.88 4.18
N GLY A 89 -8.02 20.94 4.99
CA GLY A 89 -6.78 21.63 5.36
C GLY A 89 -5.78 20.71 6.07
N GLY A 90 -6.24 19.79 6.92
CA GLY A 90 -5.34 18.87 7.64
C GLY A 90 -4.55 17.95 6.71
N GLU A 91 -5.19 17.49 5.64
CA GLU A 91 -4.55 16.66 4.61
C GLU A 91 -3.54 17.44 3.75
N LEU A 92 -3.71 18.76 3.61
CA LEU A 92 -2.76 19.65 2.92
C LEU A 92 -1.47 19.92 3.71
N TYR A 93 -1.54 19.84 5.04
CA TYR A 93 -0.42 20.15 5.94
C TYR A 93 0.24 18.92 6.57
N THR A 94 -0.16 17.71 6.16
CA THR A 94 0.49 16.45 6.57
C THR A 94 1.80 16.27 5.81
#